data_AF-A0A2V8X6Q6-F1
#
_entry.id   AF-A0A2V8X6Q6-F1
#
_cell.length_a   1.000
_cell.length_b   1.000
_cell.length_c   1.000
_cell.angle_alpha   90.00
_cell.angle_beta   90.00
_cell.angle_gamma   90.00
#
_symmetry.space_group_name_H-M   'P 1'
#
loop_
_entity.id
_entity.type
_entity.pdbx_description
1 polymer ?
#
loop_
_entity_poly.entity_id
_entity_poly.type
_entity_poly.pdbx_seq_one_letter_code
_entity_poly.pdbx_strand_id
1 'polypeptide(L)'
;RADDLEHPDELRVDLDPGPSVGWDDVRRVALILRDVLDEYGLRGWPKTSGSRGMHVNVRIERRWSFTQVRRAALALAREVERRAPDRATSEWWKEERHGVFLDYNQNAKDRTVASAWSVRPTPDARVSMPLEWDEVAGCDPAAFTLVTSPARFAERGDTAAGIDAAAGSLDKLLELSAAHEAAGLGDAPWPPHFRKQRGEPPRVAPSRRKAAAAKEKGTGRRRPTQPLITVAKAEHEKDALAGLERWKARHPEAAALLKVDDILVDSMRGRSSTWTRIRINLRHVPESQRPAEEPPDPDYDPWRSWRSGPPPPRPPKTRSSS
;
A
#
# COMPACT_ATOMS: atom_id res chain seq x y z
N ARG A 1 -14.78 16.78 6.27
CA ARG A 1 -14.95 18.07 7.00
C ARG A 1 -15.55 17.80 8.39
N ALA A 2 -15.47 18.71 9.36
CA ALA A 2 -15.81 18.41 10.77
C ALA A 2 -17.32 18.21 11.03
N ASP A 3 -18.16 18.77 10.18
CA ASP A 3 -19.63 18.74 10.24
C ASP A 3 -20.25 17.41 9.83
N ASP A 4 -19.55 16.60 9.03
CA ASP A 4 -19.95 15.23 8.72
C ASP A 4 -18.69 14.40 8.46
N LEU A 5 -18.44 13.48 9.40
CA LEU A 5 -17.29 12.60 9.48
C LEU A 5 -17.54 11.21 8.89
N GLU A 6 -18.75 10.91 8.44
CA GLU A 6 -19.09 9.60 7.87
C GLU A 6 -19.08 9.60 6.34
N HIS A 7 -19.29 10.76 5.72
CA HIS A 7 -19.20 10.95 4.27
C HIS A 7 -17.97 11.78 3.88
N PRO A 8 -16.90 11.13 3.36
CA PRO A 8 -15.74 11.85 2.87
C PRO A 8 -16.13 12.86 1.77
N ASP A 9 -15.50 14.02 1.80
CA ASP A 9 -15.57 15.02 0.74
C ASP A 9 -14.46 14.83 -0.30
N GLU A 10 -13.58 13.84 -0.13
CA GLU A 10 -12.41 13.67 -0.98
C GLU A 10 -12.13 12.18 -1.26
N LEU A 11 -11.91 11.84 -2.53
CA LEU A 11 -11.24 10.63 -2.96
C LEU A 11 -9.75 10.92 -3.12
N ARG A 12 -8.91 10.02 -2.61
CA ARG A 12 -7.45 10.14 -2.65
C ARG A 12 -6.85 9.05 -3.52
N VAL A 13 -5.93 9.43 -4.39
CA VAL A 13 -5.08 8.48 -5.11
C VAL A 13 -3.64 8.70 -4.68
N ASP A 14 -3.04 7.67 -4.11
CA ASP A 14 -1.65 7.67 -3.63
C ASP A 14 -0.81 6.77 -4.53
N LEU A 15 0.12 7.40 -5.25
CA LEU A 15 1.03 6.75 -6.19
C LEU A 15 2.34 6.46 -5.47
N ASP A 16 2.48 5.25 -4.95
CA ASP A 16 3.64 4.80 -4.16
C ASP A 16 4.59 3.93 -5.02
N PRO A 17 5.76 4.46 -5.44
CA PRO A 17 6.69 3.69 -6.25
C PRO A 17 7.32 2.52 -5.48
N GLY A 18 7.42 1.37 -6.16
CA GLY A 18 8.26 0.26 -5.72
C GLY A 18 9.74 0.67 -5.52
N PRO A 19 10.56 -0.17 -4.87
CA PRO A 19 11.96 0.17 -4.59
C PRO A 19 12.80 0.47 -5.84
N SER A 20 12.53 -0.22 -6.95
CA SER A 20 13.24 -0.03 -8.23
C SER A 20 12.67 1.07 -9.13
N VAL A 21 11.57 1.71 -8.73
CA VAL A 21 10.77 2.56 -9.61
C VAL A 21 11.23 4.01 -9.50
N GLY A 22 11.61 4.57 -10.65
CA GLY A 22 12.06 5.95 -10.76
C GLY A 22 10.91 6.96 -10.75
N TRP A 23 11.25 8.23 -10.49
CA TRP A 23 10.28 9.33 -10.48
C TRP A 23 9.55 9.51 -11.83
N ASP A 24 10.21 9.23 -12.94
CA ASP A 24 9.63 9.26 -14.30
C ASP A 24 8.40 8.37 -14.43
N ASP A 25 8.42 7.19 -13.83
CA ASP A 25 7.28 6.28 -13.89
C ASP A 25 6.13 6.77 -13.02
N VAL A 26 6.43 7.40 -11.87
CA VAL A 26 5.40 8.07 -11.05
C VAL A 26 4.70 9.17 -11.85
N ARG A 27 5.47 10.02 -12.55
CA ARG A 27 4.93 11.09 -13.41
C ARG A 27 4.06 10.52 -14.55
N ARG A 28 4.54 9.48 -15.23
CA ARG A 28 3.78 8.81 -16.32
C ARG A 28 2.48 8.21 -15.82
N VAL A 29 2.52 7.49 -14.69
CA VAL A 29 1.31 6.90 -14.07
C VAL A 29 0.34 8.00 -13.61
N ALA A 30 0.83 9.13 -13.09
CA ALA A 30 -0.02 10.26 -12.72
C ALA A 30 -0.74 10.89 -13.93
N LEU A 31 -0.07 11.00 -15.07
CA LEU A 31 -0.70 11.51 -16.31
C LEU A 31 -1.76 10.53 -16.84
N ILE A 32 -1.50 9.22 -16.80
CA ILE A 32 -2.51 8.21 -17.14
C ILE A 32 -3.70 8.29 -16.19
N LEU A 33 -3.45 8.47 -14.89
CA LEU A 33 -4.48 8.66 -13.89
C LEU A 33 -5.34 9.91 -14.20
N ARG A 34 -4.74 11.02 -14.63
CA ARG A 34 -5.49 12.22 -15.07
C ARG A 34 -6.47 11.87 -16.18
N ASP A 35 -5.98 11.21 -17.23
CA ASP A 35 -6.80 10.89 -18.39
C ASP A 35 -7.94 9.92 -18.01
N VAL A 36 -7.69 8.96 -17.10
CA VAL A 36 -8.74 8.12 -16.54
C VAL A 36 -9.75 8.96 -15.74
N LEU A 37 -9.30 9.83 -14.83
CA LEU A 37 -10.21 10.69 -14.06
C LEU A 37 -11.13 11.52 -14.96
N ASP A 38 -10.58 12.10 -16.04
CA ASP A 38 -11.35 12.90 -17.00
C ASP A 38 -12.46 12.09 -17.68
N GLU A 39 -12.20 10.84 -18.08
CA GLU A 39 -13.21 9.94 -18.66
C GLU A 39 -14.36 9.61 -17.69
N TYR A 40 -14.04 9.50 -16.40
CA TYR A 40 -15.02 9.30 -15.34
C TYR A 40 -15.67 10.61 -14.87
N GLY A 41 -15.34 11.76 -15.48
CA GLY A 41 -15.92 13.07 -15.15
C GLY A 41 -15.46 13.61 -13.80
N LEU A 42 -14.26 13.22 -13.35
CA LEU A 42 -13.66 13.63 -12.09
C LEU A 42 -12.46 14.52 -12.35
N ARG A 43 -12.29 15.58 -11.55
CA ARG A 43 -11.12 16.46 -11.61
C ARG A 43 -10.13 16.12 -10.51
N GLY A 44 -8.91 15.74 -10.92
CA GLY A 44 -7.79 15.53 -10.00
C GLY A 44 -6.97 16.79 -9.75
N TRP A 45 -6.39 16.88 -8.55
CA TRP A 45 -5.51 17.95 -8.09
C TRP A 45 -4.19 17.32 -7.60
N PRO A 46 -3.13 17.33 -8.42
CA PRO A 46 -1.89 16.63 -8.11
C PRO A 46 -1.05 17.40 -7.09
N LYS A 47 -0.32 16.65 -6.26
CA LYS A 47 0.72 17.17 -5.40
C LYS A 47 1.85 16.17 -5.23
N THR A 48 3.09 16.64 -5.17
CA THR A 48 4.17 15.75 -4.73
C THR A 48 3.86 15.26 -3.31
N SER A 49 4.28 14.04 -2.96
CA SER A 49 4.14 13.59 -1.57
C SER A 49 5.11 14.32 -0.63
N GLY A 50 6.19 14.89 -1.16
CA GLY A 50 7.38 15.32 -0.39
C GLY A 50 8.24 14.14 0.08
N SER A 51 8.01 12.94 -0.45
CA SER A 51 8.85 11.75 -0.27
C SER A 51 9.16 11.15 -1.66
N ARG A 52 8.81 9.89 -1.94
CA ARG A 52 9.08 9.23 -3.23
C ARG A 52 7.92 9.28 -4.23
N GLY A 53 6.69 9.41 -3.74
CA GLY A 53 5.46 9.28 -4.55
C GLY A 53 4.75 10.60 -4.85
N MET A 54 3.56 10.48 -5.42
CA MET A 54 2.65 11.58 -5.74
C MET A 54 1.26 11.29 -5.20
N HIS A 55 0.54 12.32 -4.76
CA HIS A 55 -0.87 12.20 -4.41
C HIS A 55 -1.71 12.98 -5.43
N VAL A 56 -2.90 12.47 -5.74
CA VAL A 56 -3.92 13.20 -6.48
C VAL A 56 -5.18 13.24 -5.64
N ASN A 57 -5.62 14.44 -5.29
CA ASN A 57 -6.84 14.67 -4.53
C ASN A 57 -7.99 14.91 -5.51
N VAL A 58 -9.16 14.33 -5.25
CA VAL A 58 -10.37 14.50 -6.07
C VAL A 58 -11.49 14.94 -5.14
N ARG A 59 -12.04 16.13 -5.35
CA ARG A 59 -13.22 16.60 -4.61
C ARG A 59 -14.44 15.80 -5.06
N ILE A 60 -15.20 15.28 -4.11
CA ILE A 60 -16.41 14.49 -4.37
C ILE A 60 -17.60 15.05 -3.60
N GLU A 61 -18.81 14.78 -4.08
CA GLU A 61 -20.03 15.05 -3.31
C GLU A 61 -20.03 14.25 -1.99
N ARG A 62 -20.53 14.85 -0.92
CA ARG A 62 -20.53 14.27 0.45
C ARG A 62 -21.71 13.36 0.70
N ARG A 63 -21.85 12.30 -0.09
CA ARG A 63 -22.98 11.35 0.01
C ARG A 63 -22.58 9.87 0.02
N TRP A 64 -21.29 9.58 -0.12
CA TRP A 64 -20.76 8.21 -0.08
C TRP A 64 -20.05 7.93 1.23
N SER A 65 -20.19 6.72 1.74
CA SER A 65 -19.42 6.22 2.88
C SER A 65 -17.96 5.95 2.52
N PHE A 66 -17.07 5.85 3.51
CA PHE A 66 -15.67 5.41 3.31
C PHE A 66 -15.56 4.09 2.52
N THR A 67 -16.48 3.15 2.74
CA THR A 67 -16.48 1.88 2.01
C THR A 67 -16.73 2.09 0.52
N GLN A 68 -17.67 2.95 0.17
CA GLN A 68 -17.95 3.29 -1.23
C GLN A 68 -16.81 4.08 -1.87
N VAL A 69 -16.25 5.08 -1.17
CA VAL A 69 -15.09 5.85 -1.68
C VAL A 69 -13.88 4.93 -1.92
N ARG A 70 -13.60 4.01 -1.00
CA ARG A 70 -12.53 3.01 -1.18
C ARG A 70 -12.80 2.06 -2.36
N ARG A 71 -14.04 1.61 -2.55
CA ARG A 71 -14.42 0.78 -3.71
C ARG A 71 -14.24 1.51 -5.03
N ALA A 72 -14.63 2.78 -5.09
CA ALA A 72 -14.39 3.64 -6.24
C ALA A 72 -12.88 3.82 -6.50
N ALA A 73 -12.08 4.06 -5.46
CA ALA A 73 -10.64 4.17 -5.58
C ALA A 73 -9.97 2.86 -6.06
N LEU A 74 -10.43 1.69 -5.62
CA LEU A 74 -9.95 0.40 -6.11
C LEU A 74 -10.32 0.18 -7.59
N ALA A 75 -11.53 0.54 -7.99
CA ALA A 75 -11.96 0.43 -9.38
C ALA A 75 -11.13 1.34 -10.30
N LEU A 76 -10.89 2.58 -9.86
CA LEU A 76 -9.98 3.52 -10.51
C LEU A 76 -8.55 2.96 -10.61
N ALA A 77 -8.01 2.40 -9.51
CA ALA A 77 -6.67 1.82 -9.49
C ALA A 77 -6.52 0.67 -10.50
N ARG A 78 -7.52 -0.21 -10.61
CA ARG A 78 -7.55 -1.30 -11.59
C ARG A 78 -7.62 -0.80 -13.03
N GLU A 79 -8.37 0.26 -13.29
CA GLU A 79 -8.43 0.83 -14.64
C GLU A 79 -7.10 1.49 -15.05
N VAL A 80 -6.42 2.15 -14.12
CA VAL A 80 -5.05 2.67 -14.36
C VAL A 80 -4.08 1.52 -14.61
N GLU A 81 -4.10 0.48 -13.78
CA GLU A 81 -3.29 -0.74 -13.97
C GLU A 81 -3.55 -1.41 -15.32
N ARG A 82 -4.82 -1.51 -15.75
CA ARG A 82 -5.18 -2.08 -17.06
C ARG A 82 -4.56 -1.32 -18.23
N ARG A 83 -4.41 0.00 -18.12
CA ARG A 83 -3.79 0.87 -19.15
C ARG A 83 -2.27 0.91 -19.09
N ALA A 84 -1.70 0.64 -17.92
CA ALA A 84 -0.27 0.68 -17.67
C ALA A 84 0.23 -0.56 -16.91
N PRO A 85 -0.03 -1.78 -17.42
CA PRO A 85 0.18 -3.02 -16.66
C PRO A 85 1.64 -3.24 -16.27
N ASP A 86 2.60 -2.71 -17.03
CA ASP A 86 4.03 -2.84 -16.73
C ASP A 86 4.56 -1.77 -15.76
N ARG A 87 3.76 -0.74 -15.45
CA ARG A 87 4.18 0.45 -14.67
C ARG A 87 3.35 0.71 -13.43
N ALA A 88 2.13 0.21 -13.38
CA ALA A 88 1.20 0.43 -12.29
C ALA A 88 0.70 -0.90 -11.74
N THR A 89 0.38 -0.94 -10.45
CA THR A 89 -0.26 -2.10 -9.84
C THR A 89 -1.32 -1.72 -8.82
N SER A 90 -2.40 -2.50 -8.75
CA SER A 90 -3.38 -2.45 -7.66
C SER A 90 -3.22 -3.63 -6.68
N GLU A 91 -2.13 -4.40 -6.79
CA GLU A 91 -1.91 -5.57 -5.94
C GLU A 91 -1.62 -5.20 -4.49
N TRP A 92 -2.42 -5.76 -3.58
CA TRP A 92 -2.31 -5.42 -2.16
C TRP A 92 -1.00 -5.92 -1.55
N TRP A 93 -0.57 -7.13 -1.92
CA TRP A 93 0.55 -7.80 -1.27
C TRP A 93 1.87 -7.32 -1.85
N LYS A 94 2.80 -6.88 -0.99
CA LYS A 94 4.11 -6.38 -1.42
C LYS A 94 4.85 -7.38 -2.31
N GLU A 95 4.72 -8.67 -2.04
CA GLU A 95 5.31 -9.74 -2.86
C GLU A 95 4.72 -9.86 -4.28
N GLU A 96 3.52 -9.33 -4.53
CA GLU A 96 2.85 -9.35 -5.83
C GLU A 96 3.05 -8.04 -6.59
N ARG A 97 3.35 -6.93 -5.89
CA ARG A 97 3.55 -5.61 -6.49
C ARG A 97 4.74 -5.57 -7.44
N HIS A 98 4.60 -4.68 -8.42
CA HIS A 98 5.61 -4.18 -9.35
C HIS A 98 5.23 -2.74 -9.72
N GLY A 99 6.19 -1.94 -10.18
CA GLY A 99 5.88 -0.57 -10.61
C GLY A 99 5.33 0.32 -9.50
N VAL A 100 4.50 1.29 -9.88
CA VAL A 100 3.84 2.25 -8.99
C VAL A 100 2.57 1.62 -8.42
N PHE A 101 2.52 1.45 -7.11
CA PHE A 101 1.33 0.96 -6.41
C PHE A 101 0.32 2.10 -6.21
N LEU A 102 -0.92 1.89 -6.64
CA LEU A 102 -2.02 2.80 -6.37
C LEU A 102 -2.68 2.40 -5.04
N ASP A 103 -2.30 3.06 -3.92
CA ASP A 103 -2.79 2.71 -2.58
C ASP A 103 -4.23 3.16 -2.35
N TYR A 104 -5.19 2.41 -2.88
CA TYR A 104 -6.62 2.60 -2.68
C TYR A 104 -7.03 2.52 -1.19
N ASN A 105 -6.23 1.87 -0.32
CA ASN A 105 -6.50 1.79 1.11
C ASN A 105 -6.26 3.12 1.84
N GLN A 106 -5.70 4.15 1.20
CA GLN A 106 -5.67 5.52 1.77
C GLN A 106 -7.06 6.15 1.92
N ASN A 107 -8.08 5.57 1.28
CA ASN A 107 -9.48 5.95 1.43
C ASN A 107 -10.22 5.19 2.55
N ALA A 108 -9.53 4.33 3.29
CA ALA A 108 -10.09 3.80 4.52
C ALA A 108 -10.15 4.89 5.60
N LYS A 109 -11.06 4.74 6.56
CA LYS A 109 -11.15 5.64 7.73
C LYS A 109 -9.86 5.58 8.55
N ASP A 110 -9.49 6.70 9.16
CA ASP A 110 -8.31 6.87 10.03
C ASP A 110 -6.96 6.59 9.34
N ARG A 111 -6.86 6.87 8.03
CA ARG A 111 -5.59 6.88 7.29
C ARG A 111 -4.92 8.23 7.37
N THR A 112 -3.61 8.19 7.63
CA THR A 112 -2.76 9.37 7.60
C THR A 112 -2.46 9.77 6.16
N VAL A 113 -2.63 11.05 5.85
CA VAL A 113 -2.17 11.66 4.60
C VAL A 113 -1.47 12.97 4.93
N ALA A 114 -0.33 13.24 4.29
CA ALA A 114 0.31 14.55 4.39
C ALA A 114 -0.57 15.60 3.68
N SER A 115 -0.92 16.69 4.37
CA SER A 115 -1.71 17.76 3.75
C SER A 115 -0.92 18.46 2.65
N ALA A 116 -1.61 19.12 1.72
CA ALA A 116 -0.98 20.11 0.86
C ALA A 116 -0.16 21.10 1.71
N TRP A 117 0.99 21.52 1.19
CA TRP A 117 1.93 22.46 1.82
C TRP A 117 2.61 21.98 3.11
N SER A 118 2.32 20.76 3.60
CA SER A 118 3.02 20.22 4.78
C SER A 118 4.47 19.87 4.49
N VAL A 119 5.36 20.22 5.42
CA VAL A 119 6.75 19.78 5.43
C VAL A 119 6.83 18.30 5.81
N ARG A 120 7.71 17.57 5.15
CA ARG A 120 7.99 16.16 5.38
C ARG A 120 9.30 16.00 6.14
N PRO A 121 9.44 14.96 6.97
CA PRO A 121 10.67 14.68 7.72
C PRO A 121 11.74 14.05 6.81
N THR A 122 12.10 14.75 5.72
CA THR A 122 13.24 14.40 4.86
C THR A 122 14.46 15.26 5.25
N PRO A 123 15.70 14.81 4.96
CA PRO A 123 16.91 15.57 5.31
C PRO A 123 16.93 17.01 4.77
N ASP A 124 16.24 17.25 3.66
CA ASP A 124 16.10 18.52 2.95
C ASP A 124 14.76 19.24 3.22
N ALA A 125 13.96 18.77 4.17
CA ALA A 125 12.67 19.36 4.57
C ALA A 125 11.72 19.62 3.38
N ARG A 126 11.50 18.60 2.55
CA ARG A 126 10.61 18.68 1.37
C ARG A 126 9.18 19.00 1.76
N VAL A 127 8.44 19.62 0.85
CA VAL A 127 7.02 19.96 1.02
C VAL A 127 6.17 19.05 0.15
N SER A 128 4.99 18.63 0.66
CA SER A 128 3.93 18.03 -0.15
C SER A 128 3.30 19.10 -1.05
N MET A 129 3.98 19.41 -2.17
CA MET A 129 3.75 20.58 -3.01
C MET A 129 2.58 20.37 -3.98
N PRO A 130 1.49 21.17 -3.89
CA PRO A 130 0.47 21.22 -4.95
C PRO A 130 1.05 21.69 -6.28
N LEU A 131 0.55 21.11 -7.37
CA LEU A 131 1.02 21.35 -8.73
C LEU A 131 -0.16 21.58 -9.66
N GLU A 132 0.07 22.32 -10.74
CA GLU A 132 -0.77 22.25 -11.93
C GLU A 132 -0.45 20.98 -12.73
N TRP A 133 -1.39 20.51 -13.55
CA TRP A 133 -1.21 19.26 -14.32
C TRP A 133 -0.10 19.35 -15.39
N ASP A 134 0.16 20.53 -15.94
CA ASP A 134 1.24 20.77 -16.91
C ASP A 134 2.63 20.65 -16.27
N GLU A 135 2.75 20.95 -14.97
CA GLU A 135 4.00 20.81 -14.21
C GLU A 135 4.34 19.34 -13.91
N VAL A 136 3.36 18.44 -13.85
CA VAL A 136 3.55 17.04 -13.46
C VAL A 136 4.58 16.32 -14.34
N ALA A 137 4.62 16.60 -15.63
CA ALA A 137 5.55 15.95 -16.56
C ALA A 137 7.02 16.34 -16.30
N GLY A 138 7.27 17.52 -15.73
CA GLY A 138 8.60 18.12 -15.59
C GLY A 138 9.07 18.35 -14.17
N CYS A 139 8.21 18.17 -13.16
CA CYS A 139 8.55 18.52 -11.78
C CYS A 139 9.61 17.60 -11.16
N ASP A 140 10.44 18.17 -10.30
CA ASP A 140 11.36 17.46 -9.41
C ASP A 140 10.95 17.70 -7.95
N PRO A 141 10.55 16.68 -7.18
CA PRO A 141 10.19 16.82 -5.77
C PRO A 141 11.28 17.45 -4.91
N ALA A 142 12.56 17.29 -5.26
CA ALA A 142 13.68 17.87 -4.51
C ALA A 142 13.71 19.41 -4.60
N ALA A 143 13.10 20.00 -5.62
CA ALA A 143 13.00 21.45 -5.78
C ALA A 143 12.01 22.10 -4.80
N PHE A 144 11.16 21.32 -4.13
CA PHE A 144 10.10 21.81 -3.26
C PHE A 144 10.42 21.55 -1.79
N THR A 145 11.00 22.55 -1.13
CA THR A 145 11.43 22.49 0.27
C THR A 145 10.77 23.58 1.09
N LEU A 146 10.89 23.49 2.41
CA LEU A 146 10.47 24.56 3.32
C LEU A 146 11.04 25.93 2.91
N VAL A 147 12.25 25.97 2.34
CA VAL A 147 12.93 27.20 1.93
C VAL A 147 12.41 27.74 0.60
N THR A 148 12.16 26.87 -0.38
CA THR A 148 11.78 27.30 -1.75
C THR A 148 10.28 27.53 -1.92
N SER A 149 9.45 26.86 -1.12
CA SER A 149 7.99 26.88 -1.26
C SER A 149 7.34 28.25 -1.08
N PRO A 150 7.76 29.12 -0.13
CA PRO A 150 7.15 30.43 0.05
C PRO A 150 7.27 31.35 -1.17
N ALA A 151 8.45 31.39 -1.82
CA ALA A 151 8.67 32.20 -3.01
C ALA A 151 7.78 31.72 -4.17
N ARG A 152 7.66 30.41 -4.35
CA ARG A 152 6.77 29.80 -5.34
C ARG A 152 5.30 30.14 -5.08
N PHE A 153 4.85 30.10 -3.82
CA PHE A 153 3.49 30.49 -3.47
C PHE A 153 3.21 31.97 -3.79
N ALA A 154 4.18 32.86 -3.54
CA ALA A 154 4.05 34.27 -3.90
C ALA A 154 3.96 34.49 -5.42
N GLU A 155 4.69 33.70 -6.21
CA GLU A 155 4.68 33.76 -7.67
C GLU A 155 3.40 33.18 -8.29
N ARG A 156 2.93 32.03 -7.78
CA ARG A 156 1.91 31.20 -8.45
C ARG A 156 0.58 31.08 -7.71
N GLY A 157 0.55 31.43 -6.43
CA GLY A 157 -0.60 31.19 -5.55
C GLY A 157 -0.80 29.71 -5.23
N ASP A 158 -2.03 29.37 -4.84
CA ASP A 158 -2.45 28.00 -4.57
C ASP A 158 -3.00 27.35 -5.85
N THR A 159 -2.22 26.45 -6.44
CA THR A 159 -2.63 25.68 -7.64
C THR A 159 -3.80 24.74 -7.36
N ALA A 160 -4.15 24.50 -6.09
CA ALA A 160 -5.33 23.74 -5.70
C ALA A 160 -6.55 24.60 -5.34
N ALA A 161 -6.51 25.92 -5.51
CA ALA A 161 -7.56 26.83 -5.03
C ALA A 161 -8.97 26.51 -5.56
N GLY A 162 -9.07 25.94 -6.77
CA GLY A 162 -10.36 25.58 -7.39
C GLY A 162 -10.95 24.24 -6.91
N ILE A 163 -10.28 23.50 -6.02
CA ILE A 163 -10.69 22.13 -5.64
C ILE A 163 -12.12 22.06 -5.10
N ASP A 164 -12.53 23.02 -4.27
CA ASP A 164 -13.84 23.00 -3.63
C ASP A 164 -15.00 23.34 -4.59
N ALA A 165 -14.72 23.95 -5.74
CA ALA A 165 -15.70 24.24 -6.78
C ALA A 165 -15.90 23.07 -7.77
N ALA A 166 -15.09 22.02 -7.68
CA ALA A 166 -15.03 20.93 -8.64
C ALA A 166 -15.47 19.57 -8.06
N ALA A 167 -16.55 19.57 -7.27
CA ALA A 167 -17.08 18.32 -6.70
C ALA A 167 -17.66 17.41 -7.81
N GLY A 168 -17.09 16.21 -7.92
CA GLY A 168 -17.52 15.20 -8.89
C GLY A 168 -18.34 14.08 -8.26
N SER A 169 -19.05 13.33 -9.12
CA SER A 169 -19.81 12.14 -8.70
C SER A 169 -18.99 10.86 -8.84
N LEU A 170 -19.06 9.98 -7.82
CA LEU A 170 -18.45 8.65 -7.85
C LEU A 170 -19.31 7.59 -8.55
N ASP A 171 -20.50 7.92 -9.03
CA ASP A 171 -21.46 6.93 -9.56
C ASP A 171 -20.83 6.05 -10.66
N LYS A 172 -20.17 6.64 -11.65
CA LYS A 172 -19.49 5.89 -12.74
C LYS A 172 -18.38 4.96 -12.23
N LEU A 173 -17.61 5.37 -11.22
CA LEU A 173 -16.58 4.52 -10.62
C LEU A 173 -17.19 3.39 -9.78
N LEU A 174 -18.35 3.63 -9.17
CA LEU A 174 -19.10 2.59 -8.44
C LEU A 174 -19.77 1.60 -9.39
N GLU A 175 -20.26 2.05 -10.56
CA GLU A 175 -20.71 1.19 -11.65
C GLU A 175 -19.56 0.30 -12.16
N LEU A 176 -18.37 0.89 -12.38
CA LEU A 176 -17.16 0.13 -12.71
C LEU A 176 -16.80 -0.88 -11.61
N SER A 177 -16.90 -0.48 -10.33
CA SER A 177 -16.69 -1.38 -9.20
C SER A 177 -17.66 -2.56 -9.24
N ALA A 178 -18.95 -2.33 -9.56
CA ALA A 178 -19.95 -3.38 -9.67
C ALA A 178 -19.65 -4.32 -10.86
N ALA A 179 -19.20 -3.77 -11.99
CA ALA A 179 -18.77 -4.57 -13.14
C ALA A 179 -17.56 -5.45 -12.82
N HIS A 180 -16.57 -4.93 -12.09
CA HIS A 180 -15.45 -5.73 -11.59
C HIS A 180 -15.93 -6.88 -10.68
N GLU A 181 -16.85 -6.62 -9.76
CA GLU A 181 -17.43 -7.66 -8.90
C GLU A 181 -18.15 -8.74 -9.71
N ALA A 182 -18.96 -8.34 -10.70
CA ALA A 182 -19.63 -9.27 -11.60
C ALA A 182 -18.64 -10.13 -12.42
N ALA A 183 -17.48 -9.58 -12.76
CA ALA A 183 -16.38 -10.29 -13.41
C ALA A 183 -15.51 -11.14 -12.45
N GLY A 184 -15.87 -11.22 -11.17
CA GLY A 184 -15.15 -12.00 -10.16
C GLY A 184 -13.96 -11.27 -9.50
N LEU A 185 -13.73 -10.01 -9.86
CA LEU A 185 -12.76 -9.12 -9.23
C LEU A 185 -13.41 -8.40 -8.04
N GLY A 186 -13.67 -9.16 -6.96
CA GLY A 186 -14.29 -8.66 -5.74
C GLY A 186 -13.49 -7.58 -5.00
N ASP A 187 -13.95 -7.21 -3.80
CA ASP A 187 -13.24 -6.27 -2.94
C ASP A 187 -11.80 -6.75 -2.65
N ALA A 188 -10.86 -5.79 -2.62
CA ALA A 188 -9.48 -6.07 -2.30
C ALA A 188 -9.28 -6.18 -0.78
N PRO A 189 -8.23 -6.89 -0.31
CA PRO A 189 -7.99 -7.06 1.11
C PRO A 189 -7.92 -5.74 1.86
N TRP A 190 -8.52 -5.72 3.05
CA TRP A 190 -8.36 -4.65 4.01
C TRP A 190 -7.08 -4.86 4.81
N PRO A 191 -6.38 -3.79 5.25
CA PRO A 191 -5.18 -3.99 6.02
C PRO A 191 -5.52 -4.67 7.37
N PRO A 192 -4.67 -5.57 7.89
CA PRO A 192 -5.03 -6.50 8.97
C PRO A 192 -5.46 -5.86 10.29
N HIS A 193 -5.03 -4.63 10.55
CA HIS A 193 -5.27 -3.92 11.81
C HIS A 193 -6.53 -3.06 11.80
N PHE A 194 -7.26 -2.99 10.69
CA PHE A 194 -8.42 -2.11 10.56
C PHE A 194 -9.62 -2.73 11.27
N ARG A 195 -10.20 -2.00 12.22
CA ARG A 195 -11.46 -2.41 12.85
C ARG A 195 -12.59 -2.36 11.82
N LYS A 196 -13.51 -3.32 11.93
CA LYS A 196 -14.74 -3.34 11.11
C LYS A 196 -15.66 -2.21 11.56
N GLN A 197 -16.22 -1.45 10.63
CA GLN A 197 -17.19 -0.40 10.92
C GLN A 197 -18.59 -0.97 11.15
N ARG A 198 -19.44 -0.23 11.86
CA ARG A 198 -20.85 -0.60 12.10
C ARG A 198 -21.60 -0.56 10.77
N GLY A 199 -22.29 -1.65 10.42
CA GLY A 199 -23.01 -1.76 9.14
C GLY A 199 -22.14 -2.11 7.93
N GLU A 200 -20.83 -2.31 8.12
CA GLU A 200 -19.93 -2.68 7.02
C GLU A 200 -20.23 -4.11 6.51
N PRO A 201 -20.32 -4.33 5.18
CA PRO A 201 -20.45 -5.66 4.59
C PRO A 201 -19.32 -6.61 5.04
N PRO A 202 -19.48 -7.94 4.86
CA PRO A 202 -18.39 -8.88 5.13
C PRO A 202 -17.15 -8.54 4.27
N ARG A 203 -16.02 -8.22 4.91
CA ARG A 203 -14.75 -8.02 4.22
C ARG A 203 -14.26 -9.33 3.61
N VAL A 204 -13.65 -9.24 2.43
CA VAL A 204 -12.89 -10.37 1.89
C VAL A 204 -11.70 -10.62 2.82
N ALA A 205 -11.71 -11.76 3.50
CA ALA A 205 -10.55 -12.19 4.28
C ALA A 205 -9.38 -12.46 3.31
N PRO A 206 -8.12 -12.18 3.71
CA PRO A 206 -6.92 -12.57 2.96
C PRO A 206 -6.91 -14.03 2.49
N SER A 207 -7.61 -14.92 3.21
CA SER A 207 -7.90 -16.28 2.79
C SER A 207 -9.27 -16.33 2.10
N ARG A 208 -9.26 -16.54 0.78
CA ARG A 208 -10.47 -16.83 -0.02
C ARG A 208 -11.33 -17.87 0.70
N ARG A 209 -12.54 -17.50 1.12
CA ARG A 209 -13.57 -18.46 1.52
C ARG A 209 -14.07 -19.15 0.25
N LYS A 210 -13.55 -20.33 -0.07
CA LYS A 210 -14.28 -21.28 -0.92
C LYS A 210 -15.51 -21.74 -0.14
N ALA A 211 -16.63 -21.84 -0.84
CA ALA A 211 -17.92 -22.30 -0.32
C ALA A 211 -17.82 -23.65 0.40
N ALA A 212 -18.78 -23.86 1.30
CA ALA A 212 -18.99 -24.98 2.20
C ALA A 212 -18.41 -26.34 1.73
N ALA A 213 -17.29 -26.72 2.32
CA ALA A 213 -16.92 -28.12 2.51
C ALA A 213 -16.12 -28.21 3.82
N ALA A 214 -16.60 -29.03 4.75
CA ALA A 214 -15.99 -29.24 6.06
C ALA A 214 -14.51 -29.62 5.90
N LYS A 215 -13.59 -28.87 6.53
CA LYS A 215 -12.18 -29.29 6.64
C LYS A 215 -11.49 -28.78 7.90
N GLU A 216 -10.56 -29.64 8.32
CA GLU A 216 -9.61 -29.61 9.43
C GLU A 216 -9.10 -28.24 9.89
N LYS A 217 -8.75 -28.17 11.18
CA LYS A 217 -8.15 -27.04 11.88
C LYS A 217 -6.77 -26.67 11.30
N GLY A 218 -6.74 -26.02 10.14
CA GLY A 218 -5.58 -25.28 9.64
C GLY A 218 -5.45 -23.92 10.36
N THR A 219 -4.23 -23.40 10.47
CA THR A 219 -3.85 -22.21 11.27
C THR A 219 -4.43 -20.86 10.79
N GLY A 220 -5.37 -20.86 9.84
CA GLY A 220 -6.01 -19.65 9.31
C GLY A 220 -5.10 -18.71 8.49
N ARG A 221 -3.81 -19.04 8.29
CA ARG A 221 -2.85 -18.21 7.55
C ARG A 221 -2.96 -18.44 6.03
N ARG A 222 -2.95 -17.34 5.26
CA ARG A 222 -2.85 -17.33 3.78
C ARG A 222 -1.58 -18.06 3.34
N ARG A 223 -1.71 -18.95 2.34
CA ARG A 223 -0.55 -19.44 1.57
C ARG A 223 -0.17 -18.37 0.53
N PRO A 224 1.09 -17.89 0.50
CA PRO A 224 1.57 -17.03 -0.57
C PRO A 224 1.32 -17.66 -1.94
N THR A 225 0.93 -16.84 -2.91
CA THR A 225 0.82 -17.20 -4.34
C THR A 225 2.19 -17.23 -5.03
N GLN A 226 3.15 -16.50 -4.44
CA GLN A 226 4.51 -16.33 -4.92
C GLN A 226 5.47 -17.33 -4.23
N PRO A 227 6.55 -17.78 -4.91
CA PRO A 227 7.55 -18.68 -4.34
C PRO A 227 8.45 -17.94 -3.35
N LEU A 228 7.93 -17.73 -2.14
CA LEU A 228 8.50 -16.84 -1.15
C LEU A 228 9.26 -17.61 -0.06
N ILE A 229 10.52 -17.25 0.18
CA ILE A 229 11.35 -17.81 1.25
C ILE A 229 11.76 -16.73 2.26
N THR A 230 11.98 -17.10 3.52
CA THR A 230 12.56 -16.20 4.53
C THR A 230 14.04 -16.49 4.69
N VAL A 231 14.90 -15.50 4.45
CA VAL A 231 16.36 -15.71 4.46
C VAL A 231 17.05 -15.11 5.68
N ALA A 232 16.45 -14.10 6.31
CA ALA A 232 17.01 -13.48 7.50
C ALA A 232 15.92 -12.89 8.40
N LYS A 233 16.15 -12.94 9.71
CA LYS A 233 15.41 -12.26 10.76
C LYS A 233 16.40 -11.68 11.75
N ALA A 234 16.38 -10.38 11.97
CA ALA A 234 17.27 -9.74 12.92
C ALA A 234 16.55 -8.64 13.71
N GLU A 235 17.09 -8.27 14.87
CA GLU A 235 16.60 -7.13 15.63
C GLU A 235 16.80 -5.82 14.86
N HIS A 236 17.94 -5.67 14.19
CA HIS A 236 18.28 -4.49 13.41
C HIS A 236 18.31 -4.77 11.90
N GLU A 237 17.86 -3.81 11.10
CA GLU A 237 17.78 -3.94 9.64
C GLU A 237 19.15 -4.26 9.01
N LYS A 238 20.22 -3.62 9.49
CA LYS A 238 21.59 -3.85 9.02
C LYS A 238 22.00 -5.33 9.10
N ASP A 239 21.67 -6.01 10.19
CA ASP A 239 22.05 -7.41 10.40
C ASP A 239 21.19 -8.35 9.55
N ALA A 240 19.92 -7.99 9.33
CA ALA A 240 19.04 -8.72 8.43
C ALA A 240 19.52 -8.61 6.97
N LEU A 241 19.97 -7.42 6.54
CA LEU A 241 20.58 -7.19 5.23
C LEU A 241 21.92 -7.92 5.09
N ALA A 242 22.75 -7.98 6.13
CA ALA A 242 23.95 -8.81 6.11
C ALA A 242 23.62 -10.31 5.95
N GLY A 243 22.50 -10.76 6.51
CA GLY A 243 21.96 -12.11 6.29
C GLY A 243 21.57 -12.39 4.85
N LEU A 244 20.93 -11.40 4.19
CA LEU A 244 20.63 -11.46 2.75
C LEU A 244 21.91 -11.64 1.91
N GLU A 245 22.97 -10.88 2.20
CA GLU A 245 24.23 -10.99 1.45
C GLU A 245 24.90 -12.35 1.66
N ARG A 246 24.83 -12.93 2.86
CA ARG A 246 25.29 -14.32 3.09
C ARG A 246 24.46 -15.33 2.30
N TRP A 247 23.14 -15.15 2.22
CA TRP A 247 22.29 -16.01 1.40
C TRP A 247 22.66 -15.90 -0.09
N LYS A 248 22.89 -14.69 -0.61
CA LYS A 248 23.30 -14.49 -2.01
C LYS A 248 24.64 -15.14 -2.32
N ALA A 249 25.60 -15.08 -1.40
CA ALA A 249 26.90 -15.73 -1.54
C ALA A 249 26.80 -17.27 -1.60
N ARG A 250 25.81 -17.86 -0.91
CA ARG A 250 25.55 -19.30 -0.93
C ARG A 250 24.77 -19.76 -2.16
N HIS A 251 23.94 -18.87 -2.73
CA HIS A 251 23.09 -19.15 -3.90
C HIS A 251 23.33 -18.16 -5.06
N PRO A 252 24.54 -18.11 -5.62
CA PRO A 252 24.91 -17.07 -6.59
C PRO A 252 24.06 -17.12 -7.88
N GLU A 253 23.68 -18.31 -8.35
CA GLU A 253 22.86 -18.46 -9.56
C GLU A 253 21.45 -17.89 -9.38
N ALA A 254 20.78 -18.24 -8.27
CA ALA A 254 19.47 -17.69 -7.95
C ALA A 254 19.56 -16.19 -7.68
N ALA A 255 20.60 -15.73 -6.96
CA ALA A 255 20.81 -14.33 -6.65
C ALA A 255 20.98 -13.45 -7.90
N ALA A 256 21.65 -13.96 -8.94
CA ALA A 256 21.85 -13.24 -10.21
C ALA A 256 20.54 -12.95 -10.97
N LEU A 257 19.48 -13.71 -10.68
CA LEU A 257 18.18 -13.57 -11.33
C LEU A 257 17.20 -12.71 -10.51
N LEU A 258 17.55 -12.34 -9.27
CA LEU A 258 16.69 -11.52 -8.43
C LEU A 258 16.66 -10.07 -8.91
N LYS A 259 15.46 -9.50 -8.93
CA LYS A 259 15.25 -8.07 -9.06
C LYS A 259 15.18 -7.43 -7.67
N VAL A 260 15.38 -6.11 -7.60
CA VAL A 260 15.26 -5.36 -6.34
C VAL A 260 13.88 -5.58 -5.70
N ASP A 261 12.81 -5.63 -6.50
CA ASP A 261 11.43 -5.86 -6.06
C ASP A 261 11.16 -7.29 -5.55
N ASP A 262 12.10 -8.22 -5.76
CA ASP A 262 12.01 -9.57 -5.17
C ASP A 262 12.50 -9.60 -3.73
N ILE A 263 13.23 -8.57 -3.29
CA ILE A 263 13.78 -8.47 -1.95
C ILE A 263 12.79 -7.69 -1.08
N LEU A 264 12.15 -8.40 -0.16
CA LEU A 264 11.16 -7.81 0.75
C LEU A 264 11.78 -7.57 2.12
N VAL A 265 11.99 -6.31 2.45
CA VAL A 265 12.41 -5.85 3.78
C VAL A 265 11.15 -5.53 4.61
N ASP A 266 10.79 -6.43 5.52
CA ASP A 266 9.63 -6.26 6.38
C ASP A 266 10.04 -5.76 7.77
N SER A 267 9.52 -4.60 8.19
CA SER A 267 9.49 -4.20 9.59
C SER A 267 8.34 -4.94 10.31
N MET A 268 8.69 -5.72 11.32
CA MET A 268 7.80 -6.57 12.08
C MET A 268 7.68 -6.04 13.51
N ARG A 269 6.48 -6.11 14.09
CA ARG A 269 6.27 -5.74 15.49
C ARG A 269 6.81 -6.82 16.42
N GLY A 270 7.72 -6.45 17.31
CA GLY A 270 8.19 -7.24 18.44
C GLY A 270 7.41 -6.91 19.73
N ARG A 271 8.01 -7.20 20.89
CA ARG A 271 7.39 -6.93 22.19
C ARG A 271 7.33 -5.44 22.53
N SER A 272 8.47 -4.78 22.40
CA SER A 272 8.68 -3.37 22.75
C SER A 272 9.37 -2.60 21.62
N SER A 273 10.01 -3.30 20.68
CA SER A 273 10.70 -2.76 19.50
C SER A 273 10.21 -3.43 18.22
N THR A 274 10.52 -2.82 17.08
CA THR A 274 10.42 -3.47 15.77
C THR A 274 11.63 -4.34 15.51
N TRP A 275 11.46 -5.40 14.72
CA TRP A 275 12.54 -6.25 14.22
C TRP A 275 12.37 -6.42 12.71
N THR A 276 13.44 -6.80 12.00
CA THR A 276 13.44 -6.87 10.54
C THR A 276 13.44 -8.31 10.05
N ARG A 277 12.61 -8.61 9.05
CA ARG A 277 12.62 -9.88 8.32
C ARG A 277 12.89 -9.62 6.84
N ILE A 278 13.85 -10.35 6.27
CA ILE A 278 14.07 -10.39 4.82
C ILE A 278 13.40 -11.63 4.25
N ARG A 279 12.52 -11.40 3.27
CA ARG A 279 11.96 -12.45 2.42
C ARG A 279 12.42 -12.24 0.98
N ILE A 280 12.57 -13.32 0.23
CA ILE A 280 12.89 -13.28 -1.20
C ILE A 280 11.74 -13.90 -1.98
N ASN A 281 11.28 -13.22 -3.03
CA ASN A 281 10.38 -13.76 -4.03
C ASN A 281 11.17 -14.36 -5.19
N LEU A 282 11.16 -15.68 -5.32
CA LEU A 282 11.87 -16.40 -6.38
C LEU A 282 11.11 -16.41 -7.72
N ARG A 283 10.22 -15.44 -7.97
CA ARG A 283 9.39 -15.40 -9.19
C ARG A 283 10.19 -15.31 -10.48
N HIS A 284 11.37 -14.71 -10.45
CA HIS A 284 12.29 -14.63 -11.59
C HIS A 284 13.29 -15.79 -11.66
N VAL A 285 13.30 -16.69 -10.66
CA VAL A 285 14.17 -17.88 -10.64
C VAL A 285 13.38 -19.08 -11.19
N PRO A 286 13.87 -19.75 -12.26
CA PRO A 286 13.25 -20.97 -12.79
C PRO A 286 13.06 -22.01 -11.69
N GLU A 287 11.94 -22.75 -11.72
CA GLU A 287 11.57 -23.68 -10.64
C GLU A 287 12.66 -24.73 -10.37
N SER A 288 13.33 -25.22 -11.41
CA SER A 288 14.45 -26.17 -11.31
C SER A 288 15.72 -25.60 -10.67
N GLN A 289 15.84 -24.27 -10.56
CA GLN A 289 16.98 -23.56 -10.00
C GLN A 289 16.66 -22.90 -8.65
N ARG A 290 15.42 -23.05 -8.15
CA ARG A 290 15.03 -22.46 -6.87
C ARG A 290 15.73 -23.21 -5.73
N PRO A 291 16.47 -22.51 -4.86
CA PRO A 291 17.06 -23.15 -3.70
C PRO A 291 15.95 -23.63 -2.75
N ALA A 292 16.23 -24.71 -2.03
CA ALA A 292 15.36 -25.18 -0.96
C ALA A 292 15.23 -24.13 0.15
N GLU A 293 14.11 -24.12 0.87
CA GLU A 293 13.97 -23.24 2.03
C GLU A 293 14.92 -23.68 3.15
N GLU A 294 15.67 -22.72 3.67
CA GLU A 294 16.66 -22.92 4.73
C GLU A 294 16.25 -22.14 5.99
N PRO A 295 16.77 -22.51 7.18
CA PRO A 295 16.64 -21.66 8.35
C PRO A 295 17.17 -20.24 8.06
N PRO A 296 16.45 -19.17 8.47
CA PRO A 296 16.95 -17.82 8.33
C PRO A 296 18.31 -17.65 9.03
N ASP A 297 19.19 -16.83 8.47
CA ASP A 297 20.46 -16.49 9.10
C ASP A 297 20.68 -14.96 9.02
N PRO A 298 20.57 -14.21 10.12
CA PRO A 298 20.24 -14.69 11.48
C PRO A 298 18.77 -15.16 11.61
N ASP A 299 18.45 -15.98 12.62
CA ASP A 299 17.07 -16.40 12.97
C ASP A 299 16.61 -15.79 14.30
N TYR A 300 16.53 -14.46 14.34
CA TYR A 300 15.98 -13.75 15.49
C TYR A 300 14.49 -14.09 15.69
N ASP A 301 14.13 -14.46 16.93
CA ASP A 301 12.73 -14.65 17.37
C ASP A 301 12.50 -13.89 18.70
N PRO A 302 11.80 -12.74 18.69
CA PRO A 302 11.51 -11.98 19.91
C PRO A 302 10.56 -12.69 20.87
N TRP A 303 9.96 -13.81 20.46
CA TRP A 303 9.02 -14.61 21.25
C TRP A 303 9.63 -15.90 21.79
N ARG A 304 10.90 -16.19 21.49
CA ARG A 304 11.58 -17.44 21.86
C ARG A 304 11.40 -17.76 23.35
N SER A 305 11.66 -16.80 24.24
CA SER A 305 11.52 -16.99 25.69
C SER A 305 10.10 -17.26 26.18
N TRP A 306 9.06 -16.85 25.46
CA TRP A 306 7.66 -17.14 25.84
C TRP A 306 7.18 -18.49 25.30
N ARG A 307 7.73 -18.96 24.17
CA ARG A 307 7.41 -20.29 23.65
C ARG A 307 8.09 -21.40 24.46
N SER A 308 9.23 -21.09 25.09
CA SER A 308 9.98 -22.01 25.92
C SER A 308 9.53 -22.04 27.40
N GLY A 309 8.54 -21.23 27.79
CA GLY A 309 7.99 -21.21 29.15
C GLY A 309 6.86 -22.22 29.36
N PRO A 310 6.61 -22.68 30.60
CA PRO A 310 5.43 -23.51 30.89
C PRO A 310 4.15 -22.75 30.51
N PRO A 311 3.11 -23.44 29.99
CA PRO A 311 1.86 -22.78 29.65
C PRO A 311 1.31 -22.05 30.88
N PRO A 312 0.73 -20.84 30.72
CA PRO A 312 0.14 -20.14 31.85
C PRO A 312 -0.93 -21.02 32.50
N PRO A 313 -1.07 -21.01 33.83
CA PRO A 313 -2.07 -21.79 34.52
C PRO A 313 -3.45 -21.47 33.93
N ARG A 314 -4.21 -22.50 33.57
CA ARG A 314 -5.58 -22.33 33.09
C ARG A 314 -6.36 -21.58 34.16
N PRO A 315 -7.08 -20.49 33.82
CA PRO A 315 -7.95 -19.84 34.79
C PRO A 315 -8.96 -20.86 35.32
N PRO A 316 -9.29 -20.82 36.62
CA PRO A 316 -10.25 -21.74 37.20
C PRO A 316 -11.56 -21.64 36.43
N LYS A 317 -12.14 -22.79 36.07
CA LYS A 317 -13.49 -22.85 35.51
C LYS A 317 -14.42 -22.23 36.55
N THR A 318 -14.93 -21.04 36.26
CA THR A 318 -16.06 -20.50 37.00
C THR A 318 -17.21 -21.47 36.77
N ARG A 319 -17.57 -22.21 37.83
CA ARG A 319 -18.88 -22.86 37.88
C ARG A 319 -19.88 -21.71 37.84
N SER A 320 -20.65 -21.63 36.76
CA SER A 320 -21.94 -20.94 36.80
C SER A 320 -22.74 -21.61 37.91
N SER A 321 -22.95 -20.87 38.99
CA SER A 321 -24.07 -21.09 39.90
C SER A 321 -25.33 -20.62 39.19
N SER A 322 -26.40 -21.39 39.41
CA SER A 322 -27.75 -21.31 38.87
C SER A 322 -28.40 -19.93 38.90
#